data_AF-A0A495IWP2-F1
#
_entry.id   AF-A0A495IWP2-F1
#
_cell.length_a   1.000
_cell.length_b   1.000
_cell.length_c   1.000
_cell.angle_alpha   90.00
_cell.angle_beta   90.00
_cell.angle_gamma   90.00
#
_symmetry.space_group_name_H-M   'P 1'
#
loop_
_entity.id
_entity.type
_entity.pdbx_description
1 polymer ?
#
loop_
_entity_poly.entity_id
_entity_poly.type
_entity_poly.pdbx_seq_one_letter_code
_entity_poly.pdbx_strand_id
1 'polypeptide(L)'
;MLTIKIDTTRIEITGKQIDKIIGTLSQHPSGLSPVQAVLIAASIGAISAILVQVVTYLLTTKKERKNLRIGLIAEERRISHLLKEYYKELVMYKVHKQYWFRVSELEGKFDNNTDSYKMHIARNEKSFETKTKISVITSEYFKTVTHYTILTGQNKFITQLLFDIQSFDPRSCSEFPRIALTKLRQAAKREEADLNKEYLYYSLCFDKINLEMLKK
;
A
#
# COMPACT_ATOMS: atom_id res chain seq x y z
N MET A 1 12.59 -3.55 50.65
CA MET A 1 11.26 -4.08 51.02
C MET A 1 10.29 -2.89 50.95
N LEU A 2 9.46 -2.79 49.91
CA LEU A 2 8.59 -1.63 49.64
C LEU A 2 7.19 -1.91 50.21
N THR A 3 6.85 -1.24 51.31
CA THR A 3 5.52 -1.28 51.92
C THR A 3 4.59 -0.38 51.10
N ILE A 4 3.70 -0.99 50.30
CA ILE A 4 2.61 -0.29 49.63
C ILE A 4 1.59 0.08 50.71
N LYS A 5 1.57 1.37 51.12
CA LYS A 5 0.44 1.93 51.88
C LYS A 5 -0.75 2.05 50.93
N ILE A 6 -1.66 1.08 51.00
CA ILE A 6 -2.96 1.15 50.35
C ILE A 6 -3.71 2.32 51.01
N ASP A 7 -4.12 3.29 50.19
CA ASP A 7 -4.92 4.44 50.60
C ASP A 7 -6.33 3.97 50.98
N THR A 8 -6.51 3.60 52.25
CA THR A 8 -7.75 3.08 52.84
C THR A 8 -8.86 4.14 52.91
N THR A 9 -8.51 5.43 52.86
CA THR A 9 -9.48 6.53 52.89
C THR A 9 -10.39 6.57 51.66
N ARG A 10 -9.86 6.22 50.48
CA ARG A 10 -10.67 6.12 49.26
C ARG A 10 -11.63 4.93 49.29
N ILE A 11 -11.20 3.82 49.89
CA ILE A 11 -12.01 2.58 50.02
C ILE A 11 -13.14 2.80 51.03
N GLU A 12 -12.89 3.50 52.14
CA GLU A 12 -13.94 3.84 53.12
C GLU A 12 -14.99 4.82 52.60
N ILE A 13 -14.61 5.80 51.78
CA ILE A 13 -15.58 6.74 51.18
C ILE A 13 -16.48 6.01 50.18
N THR A 14 -15.91 5.07 49.42
CA THR A 14 -16.67 4.26 48.46
C THR A 14 -17.57 3.24 49.19
N GLY A 15 -17.07 2.62 50.27
CA GLY A 15 -17.83 1.71 51.14
C GLY A 15 -19.00 2.40 51.83
N LYS A 16 -18.80 3.57 52.44
CA LYS A 16 -19.88 4.33 53.09
C LYS A 16 -20.95 4.82 52.12
N GLN A 17 -20.60 5.12 50.88
CA GLN A 17 -21.59 5.48 49.86
C GLN A 17 -22.38 4.27 49.38
N ILE A 18 -21.73 3.12 49.21
CA ILE A 18 -22.40 1.85 48.89
C ILE A 18 -23.30 1.40 50.05
N ASP A 19 -22.83 1.47 51.29
CA ASP A 19 -23.60 1.12 52.49
C ASP A 19 -24.79 2.07 52.70
N LYS A 20 -24.65 3.35 52.33
CA LYS A 20 -25.77 4.30 52.37
C LYS A 20 -26.79 4.02 51.26
N ILE A 21 -26.36 3.60 50.07
CA ILE A 21 -27.25 3.17 48.99
C ILE A 21 -27.99 1.88 49.39
N ILE A 22 -27.29 0.91 49.98
CA ILE A 22 -27.84 -0.35 50.48
C ILE A 22 -28.83 -0.09 51.62
N GLY A 23 -28.47 0.74 52.60
CA GLY A 23 -29.33 1.10 53.72
C GLY A 23 -30.59 1.87 53.29
N THR A 24 -30.51 2.68 52.24
CA THR A 24 -31.69 3.38 51.68
C THR A 24 -32.58 2.43 50.87
N LEU A 25 -32.01 1.41 50.23
CA LEU A 25 -32.75 0.34 49.53
C LEU A 25 -33.41 -0.66 50.50
N SER A 26 -32.86 -0.86 51.70
CA SER A 26 -33.37 -1.81 52.69
C SER A 26 -34.50 -1.27 53.58
N GLN A 27 -34.85 0.02 53.50
CA GLN A 27 -35.89 0.65 54.33
C GLN A 27 -37.30 0.73 53.70
N HIS A 28 -37.55 0.10 52.55
CA HIS A 28 -38.91 -0.05 52.01
C HIS A 28 -39.54 -1.40 52.43
N PRO A 29 -40.59 -1.42 53.28
CA PRO A 29 -41.19 -2.66 53.79
C PRO A 29 -42.16 -3.36 52.81
N SER A 30 -42.31 -2.86 51.59
CA SER A 30 -43.02 -3.52 50.51
C SER A 30 -41.99 -3.92 49.46
N GLY A 31 -41.83 -5.22 49.22
CA GLY A 31 -41.01 -5.73 48.13
C GLY A 31 -41.34 -5.03 46.80
N LEU A 32 -40.37 -4.98 45.89
CA LEU A 32 -40.52 -4.41 44.55
C LEU A 32 -41.90 -4.76 43.95
N SER A 33 -42.67 -3.75 43.57
CA SER A 33 -43.95 -4.03 42.91
C SER A 33 -43.68 -4.80 41.61
N PRO A 34 -44.58 -5.68 41.16
CA PRO A 34 -44.38 -6.44 39.92
C PRO A 34 -44.02 -5.55 38.73
N VAL A 35 -44.60 -4.34 38.67
CA VAL A 35 -44.30 -3.34 37.64
C VAL A 35 -42.88 -2.78 37.76
N GLN A 36 -42.41 -2.48 38.97
CA GLN A 36 -41.03 -2.01 39.20
C GLN A 36 -40.00 -3.11 38.89
N ALA A 37 -40.26 -4.36 39.28
CA ALA A 37 -39.40 -5.50 38.96
C ALA A 37 -39.29 -5.72 37.44
N VAL A 38 -40.41 -5.62 36.70
CA VAL A 38 -40.43 -5.70 35.23
C VAL A 38 -39.67 -4.53 34.59
N LEU A 39 -39.82 -3.30 35.10
CA LEU A 39 -39.08 -2.13 34.61
C LEU A 39 -37.56 -2.26 34.82
N ILE A 40 -37.12 -2.74 35.99
CA ILE A 40 -35.70 -2.99 36.27
C ILE A 40 -35.17 -4.10 35.36
N ALA A 41 -35.89 -5.21 35.24
CA ALA A 41 -35.50 -6.32 34.36
C ALA A 41 -35.42 -5.89 32.89
N ALA A 42 -36.39 -5.10 32.42
CA ALA A 42 -36.40 -4.53 31.07
C ALA A 42 -35.22 -3.57 30.84
N SER A 43 -34.88 -2.76 31.85
CA SER A 43 -33.74 -1.84 31.80
C SER A 43 -32.41 -2.58 31.73
N ILE A 44 -32.24 -3.62 32.54
CA ILE A 44 -31.04 -4.50 32.49
C ILE A 44 -30.96 -5.19 31.13
N GLY A 45 -32.07 -5.70 30.60
CA GLY A 45 -32.14 -6.31 29.28
C GLY A 45 -31.75 -5.32 28.17
N ALA A 46 -32.26 -4.09 28.20
CA ALA A 46 -31.94 -3.05 27.22
C ALA A 46 -30.46 -2.64 27.28
N ILE A 47 -29.90 -2.41 28.47
CA ILE A 47 -28.48 -2.09 28.64
C ILE A 47 -27.60 -3.24 28.14
N SER A 48 -27.96 -4.47 28.46
CA SER A 48 -27.23 -5.67 28.01
C SER A 48 -27.25 -5.78 26.48
N ALA A 49 -28.40 -5.55 25.85
CA ALA A 49 -28.52 -5.57 24.39
C ALA A 49 -27.66 -4.48 23.72
N ILE A 50 -27.66 -3.25 24.25
CA ILE A 50 -26.80 -2.17 23.76
C ILE A 50 -25.33 -2.56 23.90
N LEU A 51 -24.94 -3.12 25.04
CA LEU A 51 -23.54 -3.51 25.29
C LEU A 51 -23.09 -4.62 24.33
N VAL A 52 -23.94 -5.61 24.06
CA VAL A 52 -23.69 -6.65 23.04
C VAL A 52 -23.57 -6.06 21.64
N GLN A 53 -24.43 -5.11 21.26
CA GLN A 53 -24.37 -4.44 19.95
C GLN A 53 -23.06 -3.64 19.80
N VAL A 54 -22.67 -2.88 20.82
CA VAL A 54 -21.41 -2.11 20.81
C VAL A 54 -20.21 -3.03 20.71
N VAL A 55 -20.15 -4.10 21.51
CA VAL A 55 -19.05 -5.08 21.46
C VAL A 55 -18.99 -5.74 20.08
N THR A 56 -20.12 -6.18 19.55
CA THR A 56 -20.19 -6.81 18.22
C THR A 56 -19.70 -5.85 17.14
N TYR A 57 -20.17 -4.60 17.15
CA TYR A 57 -19.74 -3.56 16.21
C TYR A 57 -18.24 -3.28 16.27
N LEU A 58 -17.66 -3.20 17.47
CA LEU A 58 -16.21 -3.00 17.62
C LEU A 58 -15.41 -4.19 17.09
N LEU A 59 -15.87 -5.42 17.35
CA LEU A 59 -15.22 -6.64 16.86
C LEU A 59 -15.31 -6.77 15.33
N THR A 60 -16.47 -6.51 14.73
CA THR A 60 -16.65 -6.55 13.27
C THR A 60 -15.81 -5.47 12.59
N THR A 61 -15.86 -4.23 13.09
CA THR A 61 -15.07 -3.12 12.55
C THR A 61 -13.57 -3.41 12.63
N LYS A 62 -13.09 -4.00 13.73
CA LYS A 62 -11.68 -4.39 13.89
C LYS A 62 -11.29 -5.49 12.89
N LYS A 63 -12.16 -6.48 12.68
CA LYS A 63 -11.95 -7.56 11.70
C LYS A 63 -11.92 -7.03 10.26
N GLU A 64 -12.87 -6.18 9.90
CA GLU A 64 -12.96 -5.56 8.58
C GLU A 64 -11.73 -4.70 8.27
N ARG A 65 -11.31 -3.85 9.22
CA ARG A 65 -10.08 -3.06 9.09
C ARG A 65 -8.85 -3.93 8.89
N LYS A 66 -8.73 -5.03 9.64
CA LYS A 66 -7.62 -5.99 9.48
C LYS A 66 -7.64 -6.62 8.09
N ASN A 67 -8.80 -7.08 7.62
CA ASN A 67 -8.95 -7.69 6.30
C ASN A 67 -8.62 -6.70 5.18
N LEU A 68 -9.14 -5.47 5.27
CA LEU A 68 -8.85 -4.41 4.32
C LEU A 68 -7.35 -4.11 4.27
N ARG A 69 -6.70 -4.02 5.43
CA ARG A 69 -5.26 -3.80 5.51
C ARG A 69 -4.46 -4.90 4.79
N ILE A 70 -4.79 -6.17 5.07
CA ILE A 70 -4.15 -7.31 4.41
C ILE A 70 -4.39 -7.26 2.90
N GLY A 71 -5.61 -6.94 2.48
CA GLY A 71 -5.95 -6.77 1.07
C GLY A 71 -5.13 -5.68 0.38
N LEU A 72 -4.94 -4.53 1.03
CA LEU A 72 -4.11 -3.44 0.51
C LEU A 72 -2.63 -3.81 0.39
N ILE A 73 -2.09 -4.60 1.33
CA ILE A 73 -0.71 -5.10 1.26
C ILE A 73 -0.55 -6.08 0.09
N ALA A 74 -1.50 -7.00 -0.08
CA ALA A 74 -1.48 -7.95 -1.18
C ALA A 74 -1.61 -7.24 -2.54
N GLU A 75 -2.48 -6.24 -2.62
CA GLU A 75 -2.71 -5.46 -3.82
C GLU A 75 -1.50 -4.59 -4.17
N GLU A 76 -0.87 -3.94 -3.18
CA GLU A 76 0.40 -3.25 -3.36
C GLU A 76 1.44 -4.20 -3.95
N ARG A 77 1.57 -5.42 -3.40
CA ARG A 77 2.56 -6.38 -3.88
C ARG A 77 2.29 -6.81 -5.32
N ARG A 78 1.02 -7.04 -5.68
CA ARG A 78 0.58 -7.38 -7.04
C ARG A 78 0.94 -6.27 -8.02
N ILE A 79 0.59 -5.02 -7.69
CA ILE A 79 0.84 -3.84 -8.54
C ILE A 79 2.34 -3.59 -8.67
N SER A 80 3.11 -3.69 -7.59
CA SER A 80 4.56 -3.59 -7.58
C SER A 80 5.22 -4.59 -8.53
N HIS A 81 4.79 -5.86 -8.50
CA HIS A 81 5.30 -6.86 -9.45
C HIS A 81 4.99 -6.48 -10.90
N LEU A 82 3.77 -6.01 -11.18
CA LEU A 82 3.37 -5.60 -12.52
C LEU A 82 4.21 -4.43 -13.04
N LEU A 83 4.46 -3.43 -12.19
CA LEU A 83 5.32 -2.29 -12.51
C LEU A 83 6.76 -2.74 -12.83
N LYS A 84 7.32 -3.66 -12.03
CA LYS A 84 8.67 -4.20 -12.28
C LYS A 84 8.79 -4.84 -13.66
N GLU A 85 7.79 -5.62 -14.08
CA GLU A 85 7.78 -6.24 -15.41
C GLU A 85 7.62 -5.19 -16.52
N TYR A 86 6.72 -4.23 -16.36
CA TYR A 86 6.57 -3.16 -17.36
C TYR A 86 7.80 -2.26 -17.49
N TYR A 87 8.54 -2.00 -16.40
CA TYR A 87 9.80 -1.27 -16.49
C TYR A 87 10.85 -2.05 -17.29
N LYS A 88 10.99 -3.36 -17.08
CA LYS A 88 11.88 -4.21 -17.89
C LYS A 88 11.47 -4.18 -19.37
N GLU A 89 10.19 -4.33 -19.67
CA GLU A 89 9.68 -4.23 -21.04
C GLU A 89 9.99 -2.85 -21.66
N LEU A 90 9.79 -1.77 -20.92
CA LEU A 90 10.09 -0.42 -21.39
C LEU A 90 11.58 -0.27 -21.72
N VAL A 91 12.47 -0.75 -20.86
CA VAL A 91 13.91 -0.73 -21.10
C VAL A 91 14.25 -1.50 -22.38
N MET A 92 13.74 -2.72 -22.52
CA MET A 92 13.92 -3.54 -23.72
C MET A 92 13.45 -2.78 -24.98
N TYR A 93 12.25 -2.18 -24.97
CA TYR A 93 11.75 -1.44 -26.14
C TYR A 93 12.58 -0.19 -26.46
N LYS A 94 13.02 0.56 -25.44
CA LYS A 94 13.91 1.72 -25.62
C LYS A 94 15.21 1.32 -26.32
N VAL A 95 15.86 0.24 -25.85
CA VAL A 95 17.10 -0.26 -26.45
C VAL A 95 16.87 -0.82 -27.85
N HIS A 96 15.84 -1.65 -28.02
CA HIS A 96 15.53 -2.25 -29.31
C HIS A 96 15.19 -1.19 -30.36
N LYS A 97 14.50 -0.11 -29.99
CA LYS A 97 14.26 1.03 -30.88
C LYS A 97 15.58 1.59 -31.43
N GLN A 98 16.55 1.86 -30.55
CA GLN A 98 17.84 2.42 -30.97
C GLN A 98 18.70 1.42 -31.75
N TYR A 99 18.62 0.13 -31.39
CA TYR A 99 19.27 -0.95 -32.12
C TYR A 99 18.78 -1.00 -33.58
N TRP A 100 17.47 -1.06 -33.79
CA TRP A 100 16.89 -1.19 -35.13
C TRP A 100 17.09 0.06 -35.97
N PHE A 101 17.07 1.24 -35.34
CA PHE A 101 17.45 2.48 -36.01
C PHE A 101 18.87 2.37 -36.58
N ARG A 102 19.82 1.95 -35.75
CA ARG A 102 21.21 1.80 -36.17
C ARG A 102 21.40 0.74 -37.27
N VAL A 103 20.64 -0.35 -37.23
CA VAL A 103 20.64 -1.34 -38.33
C VAL A 103 20.18 -0.69 -39.63
N SER A 104 19.08 0.08 -39.62
CA SER A 104 18.61 0.78 -40.84
C SER A 104 19.61 1.80 -41.37
N GLU A 105 20.34 2.51 -40.49
CA GLU A 105 21.41 3.42 -40.90
C GLU A 105 22.54 2.69 -41.63
N LEU A 106 22.94 1.52 -41.11
CA LEU A 106 24.03 0.71 -41.67
C LEU A 106 23.62 0.04 -42.99
N GLU A 107 22.34 -0.25 -43.18
CA GLU A 107 21.78 -0.74 -44.44
C GLU A 107 21.71 0.37 -45.51
N GLY A 108 21.88 1.64 -45.13
CA GLY A 108 21.81 2.79 -46.04
C GLY A 108 20.39 3.03 -46.57
N LYS A 109 19.36 2.53 -45.88
CA LYS A 109 17.98 2.54 -46.35
C LYS A 109 17.07 3.18 -45.30
N PHE A 110 16.85 4.48 -45.47
CA PHE A 110 15.93 5.26 -44.64
C PHE A 110 14.50 5.32 -45.21
N ASP A 111 14.19 4.52 -46.23
CA ASP A 111 12.83 4.42 -46.73
C ASP A 111 11.97 3.54 -45.82
N ASN A 112 10.73 3.98 -45.60
CA ASN A 112 9.67 3.30 -44.84
C ASN A 112 9.38 1.84 -45.28
N ASN A 113 10.04 1.35 -46.34
CA ASN A 113 9.90 0.01 -46.88
C ASN A 113 10.92 -1.00 -46.35
N THR A 114 11.94 -0.60 -45.59
CA THR A 114 12.87 -1.57 -44.99
C THR A 114 12.37 -2.18 -43.69
N ASP A 115 12.57 -3.49 -43.56
CA ASP A 115 12.15 -4.23 -42.38
C ASP A 115 12.80 -3.70 -41.09
N SER A 116 14.07 -3.29 -41.15
CA SER A 116 14.79 -2.72 -40.01
C SER A 116 14.20 -1.39 -39.54
N TYR A 117 13.82 -0.48 -40.45
CA TYR A 117 13.19 0.78 -40.08
C TYR A 117 11.74 0.60 -39.59
N LYS A 118 10.97 -0.32 -40.21
CA LYS A 118 9.65 -0.71 -39.70
C LYS A 118 9.73 -1.26 -38.27
N MET A 119 10.75 -2.05 -37.97
CA MET A 119 11.00 -2.55 -36.62
C MET A 119 11.34 -1.42 -35.64
N HIS A 120 12.11 -0.41 -36.03
CA HIS A 120 12.33 0.78 -35.21
C HIS A 120 11.01 1.47 -34.83
N ILE A 121 10.13 1.72 -35.81
CA ILE A 121 8.82 2.35 -35.58
C ILE A 121 7.95 1.48 -34.67
N ALA A 122 7.84 0.19 -34.96
CA ALA A 122 7.04 -0.74 -34.15
C ALA A 122 7.53 -0.81 -32.68
N ARG A 123 8.86 -0.78 -32.46
CA ARG A 123 9.42 -0.74 -31.10
C ARG A 123 9.19 0.60 -30.41
N ASN A 124 9.17 1.70 -31.14
CA ASN A 124 8.81 3.02 -30.61
C ASN A 124 7.34 3.06 -30.15
N GLU A 125 6.42 2.52 -30.95
CA GLU A 125 5.00 2.39 -30.58
C GLU A 125 4.83 1.55 -29.32
N LYS A 126 5.49 0.39 -29.25
CA LYS A 126 5.47 -0.47 -28.06
C LYS A 126 6.05 0.23 -26.83
N SER A 127 7.11 1.02 -26.98
CA SER A 127 7.62 1.83 -25.86
C SER A 127 6.59 2.83 -25.37
N PHE A 128 5.82 3.46 -26.27
CA PHE A 128 4.77 4.40 -25.89
C PHE A 128 3.60 3.70 -25.19
N GLU A 129 3.12 2.59 -25.73
CA GLU A 129 2.10 1.75 -25.09
C GLU A 129 2.51 1.35 -23.66
N THR A 130 3.74 0.87 -23.48
CA THR A 130 4.24 0.46 -22.16
C THR A 130 4.36 1.66 -21.20
N LYS A 131 4.76 2.85 -21.67
CA LYS A 131 4.75 4.07 -20.83
C LYS A 131 3.34 4.41 -20.34
N THR A 132 2.34 4.31 -21.21
CA THR A 132 0.94 4.55 -20.84
C THR A 132 0.48 3.54 -19.78
N LYS A 133 0.80 2.25 -19.96
CA LYS A 133 0.52 1.21 -18.95
C LYS A 133 1.19 1.53 -17.61
N ILE A 134 2.47 1.88 -17.61
CA ILE A 134 3.20 2.27 -16.40
C ILE A 134 2.51 3.45 -15.71
N SER A 135 2.11 4.49 -16.45
CA SER A 135 1.43 5.66 -15.88
C SER A 135 0.14 5.28 -15.16
N VAL A 136 -0.72 4.48 -15.82
CA VAL A 136 -1.98 4.01 -15.23
C VAL A 136 -1.73 3.18 -13.97
N ILE A 137 -0.86 2.18 -14.05
CA ILE A 137 -0.58 1.29 -12.93
C ILE A 137 0.14 2.01 -11.79
N THR A 138 0.96 3.03 -12.08
CA THR A 138 1.58 3.88 -11.05
C THR A 138 0.51 4.67 -10.29
N SER A 139 -0.54 5.16 -10.97
CA SER A 139 -1.65 5.82 -10.28
C SER A 139 -2.41 4.87 -9.33
N GLU A 140 -2.61 3.61 -9.75
CA GLU A 140 -3.23 2.58 -8.91
C GLU A 140 -2.35 2.23 -7.71
N TYR A 141 -1.03 2.19 -7.92
CA TYR A 141 -0.04 1.99 -6.87
C TYR A 141 -0.14 3.08 -5.81
N PHE A 142 -0.08 4.35 -6.22
CA PHE A 142 -0.15 5.50 -5.32
C PHE A 142 -1.49 5.53 -4.58
N LYS A 143 -2.60 5.24 -5.26
CA LYS A 143 -3.92 5.12 -4.62
C LYS A 143 -3.91 4.06 -3.53
N THR A 144 -3.38 2.87 -3.81
CA THR A 144 -3.35 1.74 -2.88
C THR A 144 -2.50 2.04 -1.64
N VAL A 145 -1.29 2.55 -1.84
CA VAL A 145 -0.38 2.91 -0.75
C VAL A 145 -0.96 4.08 0.06
N THR A 146 -1.53 5.09 -0.59
CA THR A 146 -2.19 6.21 0.11
C THR A 146 -3.35 5.72 0.96
N HIS A 147 -4.21 4.84 0.43
CA HIS A 147 -5.33 4.27 1.18
C HIS A 147 -4.82 3.50 2.41
N TYR A 148 -3.74 2.73 2.27
CA TYR A 148 -3.10 2.08 3.40
C TYR A 148 -2.61 3.07 4.47
N THR A 149 -1.96 4.17 4.07
CA THR A 149 -1.47 5.18 5.02
C THR A 149 -2.60 5.93 5.73
N ILE A 150 -3.74 6.14 5.07
CA ILE A 150 -4.94 6.70 5.71
C ILE A 150 -5.48 5.73 6.77
N LEU A 151 -5.55 4.43 6.43
CA LEU A 151 -6.06 3.40 7.32
C LEU A 151 -5.18 3.16 8.56
N THR A 152 -3.86 3.22 8.40
CA THR A 152 -2.86 2.86 9.44
C THR A 152 -2.16 4.05 10.08
N GLY A 153 -2.58 5.27 9.72
CA GLY A 153 -1.93 6.53 10.09
C GLY A 153 -0.72 6.83 9.21
N GLN A 154 -0.50 8.14 8.96
CA GLN A 154 0.55 8.62 8.08
C GLN A 154 1.92 8.02 8.43
N ASN A 155 2.67 7.64 7.40
CA ASN A 155 4.04 7.15 7.51
C ASN A 155 4.94 8.02 6.64
N LYS A 156 5.70 8.93 7.27
CA LYS A 156 6.60 9.86 6.58
C LYS A 156 7.61 9.16 5.67
N PHE A 157 8.08 7.97 6.06
CA PHE A 157 9.02 7.20 5.26
C PHE A 157 8.39 6.66 3.98
N ILE A 158 7.17 6.11 4.06
CA ILE A 158 6.41 5.70 2.87
C ILE A 158 6.13 6.92 1.97
N THR A 159 5.73 8.05 2.55
CA THR A 159 5.49 9.30 1.80
C THR A 159 6.75 9.76 1.07
N GLN A 160 7.92 9.71 1.71
CA GLN A 160 9.18 10.04 1.07
C GLN A 160 9.48 9.11 -0.10
N LEU A 161 9.29 7.79 0.06
CA LEU A 161 9.51 6.83 -1.03
C LEU A 161 8.57 7.05 -2.21
N LEU A 162 7.32 7.45 -1.98
CA LEU A 162 6.40 7.83 -3.05
C LEU A 162 6.90 9.08 -3.81
N PHE A 163 7.41 10.08 -3.08
CA PHE A 163 8.02 11.26 -3.69
C PHE A 163 9.28 10.91 -4.50
N ASP A 164 10.12 10.03 -3.96
CA ASP A 164 11.32 9.52 -4.63
C ASP A 164 10.97 8.78 -5.93
N ILE A 165 9.92 7.94 -5.91
CA ILE A 165 9.40 7.26 -7.11
C ILE A 165 8.91 8.29 -8.15
N GLN A 166 8.20 9.33 -7.72
CA GLN A 166 7.64 10.33 -8.62
C GLN A 166 8.71 11.23 -9.26
N SER A 167 9.77 11.53 -8.51
CA SER A 167 10.84 12.45 -8.94
C SER A 167 11.98 11.75 -9.67
N PHE A 168 12.08 10.43 -9.59
CA PHE A 168 13.12 9.67 -10.28
C PHE A 168 12.91 9.69 -11.79
N ASP A 169 13.89 10.26 -12.51
CA ASP A 169 13.94 10.31 -13.97
C ASP A 169 15.12 9.47 -14.48
N PRO A 170 14.88 8.24 -14.98
CA PRO A 170 15.92 7.39 -15.53
C PRO A 170 16.50 8.00 -16.80
N ARG A 171 17.81 7.79 -17.05
CA ARG A 171 18.43 8.32 -18.27
C ARG A 171 17.76 7.78 -19.54
N SER A 172 17.95 8.52 -20.63
CA SER A 172 17.60 8.02 -21.96
C SER A 172 18.56 6.92 -22.42
N CYS A 173 18.06 6.02 -23.26
CA CYS A 173 18.89 5.00 -23.90
C CYS A 173 19.95 5.68 -24.76
N SER A 174 21.18 5.21 -24.69
CA SER A 174 22.25 5.65 -25.56
C SER A 174 21.88 5.40 -27.01
N GLU A 175 22.16 6.38 -27.86
CA GLU A 175 22.24 6.16 -29.29
C GLU A 175 23.45 5.25 -29.53
N PHE A 176 23.43 4.43 -30.59
CA PHE A 176 24.55 3.55 -30.95
C PHE A 176 25.40 4.12 -32.10
N PRO A 177 25.88 5.38 -32.02
CA PRO A 177 26.55 6.00 -33.14
C PRO A 177 27.87 5.29 -33.40
N ARG A 178 28.20 5.09 -34.69
CA ARG A 178 29.49 4.52 -35.13
C ARG A 178 29.77 3.09 -34.65
N ILE A 179 28.80 2.39 -34.05
CA ILE A 179 28.95 0.96 -33.76
C ILE A 179 28.75 0.17 -35.05
N ALA A 180 29.68 -0.75 -35.33
CA ALA A 180 29.60 -1.68 -36.45
C ALA A 180 28.57 -2.79 -36.20
N LEU A 181 27.96 -3.31 -37.27
CA LEU A 181 26.89 -4.33 -37.18
C LEU A 181 27.29 -5.54 -36.34
N THR A 182 28.54 -6.01 -36.47
CA THR A 182 29.08 -7.17 -35.74
C THR A 182 29.12 -6.99 -34.22
N LYS A 183 29.22 -5.75 -33.73
CA LYS A 183 29.27 -5.42 -32.29
C LYS A 183 27.95 -4.87 -31.75
N LEU A 184 27.02 -4.49 -32.63
CA LEU A 184 25.79 -3.79 -32.26
C LEU A 184 24.91 -4.59 -31.29
N ARG A 185 24.75 -5.90 -31.53
CA ARG A 185 23.97 -6.77 -30.63
C ARG A 185 24.56 -6.84 -29.22
N GLN A 186 25.89 -6.86 -29.11
CA GLN A 186 26.56 -6.89 -27.81
C GLN A 186 26.42 -5.54 -27.09
N ALA A 187 26.54 -4.43 -27.82
CA ALA A 187 26.32 -3.09 -27.29
C ALA A 187 24.88 -2.92 -26.75
N ALA A 188 23.88 -3.35 -27.52
CA ALA A 188 22.48 -3.32 -27.10
C ALA A 188 22.23 -4.12 -25.82
N LYS A 189 22.76 -5.34 -25.72
CA LYS A 189 22.64 -6.16 -24.49
C LYS A 189 23.26 -5.49 -23.26
N ARG A 190 24.41 -4.83 -23.41
CA ARG A 190 25.06 -4.10 -22.30
C ARG A 190 24.23 -2.91 -21.87
N GLU A 191 23.77 -2.11 -22.83
CA GLU A 191 22.92 -0.96 -22.57
C GLU A 191 21.60 -1.35 -21.90
N GLU A 192 20.97 -2.44 -22.34
CA GLU A 192 19.78 -2.99 -21.69
C GLU A 192 20.06 -3.41 -20.25
N ALA A 193 21.19 -4.07 -19.99
CA ALA A 193 21.58 -4.44 -18.64
C ALA A 193 21.85 -3.22 -17.75
N ASP A 194 22.50 -2.18 -18.28
CA ASP A 194 22.82 -0.97 -17.52
C ASP A 194 21.59 -0.12 -17.22
N LEU A 195 20.70 0.07 -18.20
CA LEU A 195 19.40 0.70 -17.94
C LEU A 195 18.56 -0.11 -16.95
N ASN A 196 18.52 -1.44 -17.08
CA ASN A 196 17.79 -2.26 -16.10
C ASN A 196 18.32 -2.07 -14.68
N LYS A 197 19.63 -1.90 -14.48
CA LYS A 197 20.21 -1.57 -13.16
C LYS A 197 19.70 -0.24 -12.62
N GLU A 198 19.55 0.78 -13.45
CA GLU A 198 18.96 2.06 -13.01
C GLU A 198 17.49 1.91 -12.63
N TYR A 199 16.72 1.19 -13.45
CA TYR A 199 15.31 0.90 -13.17
C TYR A 199 15.09 -0.02 -11.96
N LEU A 200 16.12 -0.70 -11.45
CA LEU A 200 16.05 -1.38 -10.15
C LEU A 200 15.72 -0.43 -9.00
N TYR A 201 16.00 0.88 -9.15
CA TYR A 201 15.65 1.88 -8.15
C TYR A 201 14.15 1.82 -7.77
N TYR A 202 13.26 1.78 -8.76
CA TYR A 202 11.82 1.62 -8.52
C TYR A 202 11.53 0.34 -7.74
N SER A 203 12.17 -0.77 -8.12
CA SER A 203 11.97 -2.06 -7.46
C SER A 203 12.36 -2.00 -5.98
N LEU A 204 13.46 -1.34 -5.66
CA LEU A 204 13.93 -1.15 -4.29
C LEU A 204 12.98 -0.27 -3.48
N CYS A 205 12.42 0.79 -4.09
CA CYS A 205 11.42 1.63 -3.43
C CYS A 205 10.14 0.83 -3.12
N PHE A 206 9.65 0.05 -4.08
CA PHE A 206 8.48 -0.82 -3.90
C PHE A 206 8.71 -1.84 -2.78
N ASP A 207 9.87 -2.50 -2.76
CA ASP A 207 10.18 -3.50 -1.72
C ASP A 207 10.29 -2.85 -0.34
N LYS A 208 10.87 -1.64 -0.23
CA LYS A 208 10.90 -0.88 1.03
C LYS A 208 9.50 -0.49 1.50
N ILE A 209 8.62 -0.02 0.61
CA ILE A 209 7.23 0.30 0.94
C ILE A 209 6.52 -0.94 1.47
N ASN A 210 6.63 -2.08 0.77
CA ASN A 210 6.02 -3.34 1.19
C ASN A 210 6.48 -3.77 2.59
N LEU A 211 7.79 -3.72 2.86
CA LEU A 211 8.36 -4.05 4.17
C LEU A 211 7.79 -3.15 5.28
N GLU A 212 7.66 -1.86 5.03
CA GLU A 212 7.06 -0.93 5.99
C GLU A 212 5.57 -1.20 6.21
N MET A 213 4.84 -1.58 5.16
CA MET A 213 3.42 -1.93 5.29
C MET A 213 3.20 -3.22 6.10
N LEU A 214 4.17 -4.14 6.08
CA LEU A 214 4.14 -5.38 6.87
C LEU A 214 4.45 -5.18 8.35
N LYS A 215 5.22 -4.14 8.72
CA LYS A 215 5.65 -3.89 10.11
C LYS A 215 4.54 -3.43 11.06
N LYS A 216 3.55 -2.68 10.56
CA LYS A 216 2.46 -2.12 11.39
C LYS A 216 1.43 -3.16 11.81
#